data_AF-A0A6G1GWY7-F1
#
_entry.id   AF-A0A6G1GWY7-F1
#
_cell.length_a   1.000
_cell.length_b   1.000
_cell.length_c   1.000
_cell.angle_alpha   90.00
_cell.angle_beta   90.00
_cell.angle_gamma   90.00
#
_symmetry.space_group_name_H-M   'P 1'
#
loop_
_entity.id
_entity.type
_entity.pdbx_description
1 polymer ?
#
loop_
_entity_poly.entity_id
_entity_poly.type
_entity_poly.pdbx_seq_one_letter_code
_entity_poly.pdbx_strand_id
1 'polypeptide(L)'
;MPFSTWTSSLSTTFHISKIAEASYSEVYLLTRKTPLPASSSALNSVVLKIIQLRPQLTTKERAKTSKTRLRQIKDNMTSVDRVVSEVQIMQRMACVPGFTDFRAMRVLRGRPEGRIVEAWREWNDKRDEEEKSEFPDPGAKSSYDEGQLWCAIEMGNAGTSLEDLEVTDAFCGWDVFWGVALALGKAECEARFEHRDLHLGNVCIRSKSCRPAEASILRAPSKINLDRNLSFTDIETTIIDCTLSRAEMLSPSQDSTTSLTSPSAFASEPSVSQALQDPAQTSYSDLEKEAWLFKQSSEDDEQYDYYRYMRSAVFFSDPLLEVNARKNKEIKGSDTGWRDYHPLTNVVWLEFLLGRLVGGLDDTSGDMEKENEKTDNTEDDRTIKAKELLERLKEVMEMINLENLGTEGAIGSVGEVVEWALGRGWLDLEDIVGLSGEEIEAGAADDGLEEIVEKVKAVKL
;
A
#
# COMPACT_ATOMS: atom_id res chain seq x y z
N MET A 1 -6.15 -10.32 -25.71
CA MET A 1 -6.60 -9.22 -26.58
C MET A 1 -5.38 -8.59 -27.26
N PRO A 2 -5.42 -8.14 -28.52
CA PRO A 2 -4.30 -7.41 -29.13
C PRO A 2 -4.03 -6.10 -28.37
N PHE A 3 -2.78 -5.81 -28.05
CA PHE A 3 -2.39 -4.62 -27.28
C PHE A 3 -2.80 -3.33 -28.02
N SER A 4 -2.49 -3.23 -29.31
CA SER A 4 -2.77 -2.05 -30.13
C SER A 4 -4.27 -1.68 -30.22
N THR A 5 -5.14 -2.69 -30.35
CA THR A 5 -6.60 -2.50 -30.35
C THR A 5 -7.09 -1.94 -29.02
N TRP A 6 -6.57 -2.48 -27.91
CA TRP A 6 -6.93 -2.02 -26.57
C TRP A 6 -6.48 -0.58 -26.32
N THR A 7 -5.23 -0.25 -26.62
CA THR A 7 -4.71 1.12 -26.44
C THR A 7 -5.44 2.13 -27.31
N SER A 8 -5.82 1.76 -28.54
CA SER A 8 -6.62 2.60 -29.42
C SER A 8 -7.98 2.91 -28.80
N SER A 9 -8.65 1.91 -28.20
CA SER A 9 -9.91 2.10 -27.47
C SER A 9 -9.73 3.07 -26.29
N LEU A 10 -8.70 2.90 -25.47
CA LEU A 10 -8.43 3.79 -24.33
C LEU A 10 -8.17 5.23 -24.79
N SER A 11 -7.40 5.40 -25.84
CA SER A 11 -7.01 6.71 -26.40
C SER A 11 -8.20 7.53 -26.91
N THR A 12 -9.35 6.91 -27.19
CA THR A 12 -10.57 7.66 -27.55
C THR A 12 -11.17 8.40 -26.36
N THR A 13 -11.05 7.82 -25.16
CA THR A 13 -11.77 8.27 -23.96
C THR A 13 -10.85 8.97 -22.97
N PHE A 14 -9.56 8.63 -22.95
CA PHE A 14 -8.60 9.09 -21.95
C PHE A 14 -7.41 9.81 -22.57
N HIS A 15 -6.90 10.82 -21.85
CA HIS A 15 -5.50 11.22 -21.89
C HIS A 15 -4.69 10.21 -21.08
N ILE A 16 -3.51 9.84 -21.58
CA ILE A 16 -2.64 8.84 -20.95
C ILE A 16 -1.30 9.52 -20.70
N SER A 17 -0.81 9.46 -19.46
CA SER A 17 0.51 9.95 -19.08
C SER A 17 1.22 8.90 -18.23
N LYS A 18 2.49 8.61 -18.50
CA LYS A 18 3.31 7.81 -17.59
C LYS A 18 3.57 8.64 -16.35
N ILE A 19 3.38 8.04 -15.16
CA ILE A 19 3.54 8.73 -13.89
C ILE A 19 4.68 8.15 -13.06
N ALA A 20 4.89 6.84 -13.09
CA ALA A 20 5.87 6.17 -12.26
C ALA A 20 6.37 4.86 -12.89
N GLU A 21 7.41 4.32 -12.28
CA GLU A 21 7.88 2.95 -12.45
C GLU A 21 7.80 2.26 -11.08
N ALA A 22 7.54 0.95 -11.08
CA ALA A 22 7.54 0.13 -9.88
C ALA A 22 8.27 -1.19 -10.19
N SER A 23 8.46 -2.06 -9.19
CA SER A 23 9.44 -3.16 -9.18
C SER A 23 9.56 -3.97 -10.49
N TYR A 24 8.45 -4.20 -11.20
CA TYR A 24 8.48 -4.83 -12.53
C TYR A 24 7.43 -4.29 -13.50
N SER A 25 7.02 -3.04 -13.33
CA SER A 25 5.92 -2.47 -14.09
C SER A 25 6.08 -1.00 -14.39
N GLU A 26 5.43 -0.58 -15.47
CA GLU A 26 5.26 0.82 -15.82
C GLU A 26 3.86 1.29 -15.42
N VAL A 27 3.77 2.47 -14.79
CA VAL A 27 2.53 2.99 -14.24
C VAL A 27 2.07 4.23 -15.01
N TYR A 28 0.82 4.20 -15.47
CA TYR A 28 0.22 5.25 -16.27
C TYR A 28 -1.05 5.79 -15.60
N LEU A 29 -1.23 7.10 -15.63
CA LEU A 29 -2.47 7.77 -15.27
C LEU A 29 -3.34 7.95 -16.51
N LEU A 30 -4.59 7.50 -16.41
CA LEU A 30 -5.62 7.67 -17.43
C LEU A 30 -6.63 8.70 -16.94
N THR A 31 -6.64 9.87 -17.57
CA THR A 31 -7.58 10.97 -17.23
C THR A 31 -8.64 11.08 -18.32
N ARG A 32 -9.92 11.00 -17.95
CA ARG A 32 -11.02 11.12 -18.91
C ARG A 32 -10.96 12.46 -19.63
N LYS A 33 -11.06 12.44 -20.96
CA LYS A 33 -11.14 13.65 -21.80
C LYS A 33 -12.41 14.46 -21.53
N THR A 34 -13.49 13.76 -21.22
CA THR A 34 -14.78 14.35 -20.83
C THR A 34 -15.10 13.91 -19.40
N PRO A 35 -15.00 14.82 -18.42
CA PRO A 35 -15.31 14.53 -17.03
C PRO A 35 -16.76 14.05 -16.85
N LEU A 36 -16.93 13.09 -15.97
CA LEU A 36 -18.22 12.61 -15.46
C LEU A 36 -18.76 13.56 -14.39
N PRO A 37 -20.07 13.49 -14.08
CA PRO A 37 -20.69 14.24 -13.01
C PRO A 37 -20.01 14.03 -11.65
N ALA A 38 -20.25 14.95 -10.70
CA ALA A 38 -19.63 14.92 -9.37
C ALA A 38 -19.83 13.57 -8.64
N SER A 39 -21.00 12.94 -8.79
CA SER A 39 -21.33 11.62 -8.22
C SER A 39 -20.49 10.46 -8.76
N SER A 40 -19.75 10.66 -9.85
CA SER A 40 -18.85 9.66 -10.44
C SER A 40 -17.47 10.24 -10.72
N SER A 41 -17.09 11.28 -9.98
CA SER A 41 -15.83 12.00 -10.17
C SER A 41 -14.60 11.12 -9.92
N ALA A 42 -14.69 10.14 -9.01
CA ALA A 42 -13.66 9.12 -8.77
C ALA A 42 -13.40 8.20 -9.98
N LEU A 43 -14.26 8.21 -11.00
CA LEU A 43 -14.04 7.49 -12.27
C LEU A 43 -13.38 8.38 -13.34
N ASN A 44 -13.11 9.65 -13.04
CA ASN A 44 -12.46 10.57 -13.99
C ASN A 44 -10.97 10.30 -14.17
N SER A 45 -10.33 9.67 -13.19
CA SER A 45 -8.95 9.23 -13.29
C SER A 45 -8.81 7.81 -12.78
N VAL A 46 -7.98 7.02 -13.47
CA VAL A 46 -7.61 5.65 -13.08
C VAL A 46 -6.13 5.45 -13.28
N VAL A 47 -5.54 4.57 -12.49
CA VAL A 47 -4.13 4.19 -12.63
C VAL A 47 -4.07 2.84 -13.33
N LEU A 48 -3.08 2.71 -14.22
CA LEU A 48 -2.85 1.52 -15.01
C LEU A 48 -1.43 1.03 -14.80
N LYS A 49 -1.28 -0.14 -14.18
CA LYS A 49 -0.01 -0.85 -14.00
C LYS A 49 0.16 -1.84 -15.17
N ILE A 50 1.22 -1.68 -15.96
CA ILE A 50 1.53 -2.55 -17.11
C ILE A 50 2.76 -3.40 -16.78
N ILE A 51 2.56 -4.71 -16.73
CA ILE A 51 3.57 -5.70 -16.35
C ILE A 51 3.94 -6.56 -17.56
N GLN A 52 5.24 -6.72 -17.79
CA GLN A 52 5.78 -7.60 -18.82
C GLN A 52 5.71 -9.05 -18.36
N LEU A 53 4.90 -9.88 -19.02
CA LEU A 53 4.80 -11.29 -18.65
C LEU A 53 5.89 -12.12 -19.32
N ARG A 54 6.56 -12.95 -18.51
CA ARG A 54 7.55 -13.89 -18.98
C ARG A 54 6.91 -14.93 -19.90
N PRO A 55 7.40 -15.13 -21.13
CA PRO A 55 6.88 -16.15 -22.03
C PRO A 55 7.10 -17.55 -21.45
N GLN A 56 6.05 -18.38 -21.52
CA GLN A 56 6.11 -19.79 -21.13
C GLN A 56 6.72 -20.62 -22.28
N LEU A 57 8.05 -20.65 -22.35
CA LEU A 57 8.77 -21.37 -23.41
C LEU A 57 8.72 -22.88 -23.16
N THR A 58 8.33 -23.65 -24.18
CA THR A 58 8.46 -25.12 -24.15
C THR A 58 9.93 -25.53 -24.06
N THR A 59 10.21 -26.77 -23.63
CA THR A 59 11.59 -27.31 -23.58
C THR A 59 12.31 -27.18 -24.93
N LYS A 60 11.58 -27.37 -26.04
CA LYS A 60 12.13 -27.25 -27.40
C LYS A 60 12.46 -25.80 -27.75
N GLU A 61 11.61 -24.84 -27.38
CA GLU A 61 11.84 -23.41 -27.64
C GLU A 61 12.97 -22.86 -26.78
N ARG A 62 13.01 -23.26 -25.49
CA ARG A 62 14.08 -22.88 -24.58
C ARG A 62 15.44 -23.40 -25.05
N ALA A 63 15.52 -24.62 -25.57
CA ALA A 63 16.75 -25.18 -26.14
C ALA A 63 17.23 -24.45 -27.41
N LYS A 64 16.31 -23.83 -28.16
CA LYS A 64 16.62 -23.06 -29.38
C LYS A 64 16.92 -21.59 -29.10
N THR A 65 16.56 -21.09 -27.92
CA THR A 65 16.74 -19.68 -27.55
C THR A 65 18.16 -19.46 -27.05
N SER A 66 18.80 -18.37 -27.46
CA SER A 66 20.15 -18.04 -27.02
C SER A 66 20.20 -17.82 -25.50
N LYS A 67 21.33 -18.18 -24.87
CA LYS A 67 21.53 -17.97 -23.43
C LYS A 67 21.37 -16.50 -23.04
N THR A 68 21.82 -15.57 -23.88
CA THR A 68 21.69 -14.12 -23.67
C THR A 68 20.22 -13.70 -23.62
N ARG A 69 19.39 -14.16 -24.56
CA ARG A 69 17.97 -13.85 -24.60
C ARG A 69 17.21 -14.49 -23.44
N LEU A 70 17.56 -15.72 -23.05
CA LEU A 70 16.99 -16.36 -21.86
C LEU A 70 17.31 -15.59 -20.57
N ARG A 71 18.51 -14.99 -20.49
CA ARG A 71 18.89 -14.13 -19.36
C ARG A 71 18.06 -12.84 -19.36
N GLN A 72 17.95 -12.14 -20.50
CA GLN A 72 17.09 -10.95 -20.62
C GLN A 72 15.62 -11.23 -20.25
N ILE A 73 15.06 -12.36 -20.72
CA ILE A 73 13.70 -12.79 -20.36
C ILE A 73 13.56 -13.03 -18.84
N LYS A 74 14.62 -13.56 -18.21
CA LYS A 74 14.60 -13.81 -16.78
C LYS A 74 14.67 -12.51 -15.99
N ASP A 75 15.58 -11.63 -16.39
CA ASP A 75 15.95 -10.41 -15.66
C ASP A 75 14.89 -9.30 -15.86
N ASN A 76 14.24 -9.21 -17.03
CA ASN A 76 13.37 -8.08 -17.38
C ASN A 76 11.86 -8.39 -17.39
N MET A 77 11.46 -9.66 -17.24
CA MET A 77 10.04 -10.05 -17.33
C MET A 77 9.58 -10.84 -16.12
N THR A 78 8.32 -10.66 -15.74
CA THR A 78 7.73 -11.20 -14.52
C THR A 78 7.04 -12.54 -14.76
N SER A 79 7.26 -13.52 -13.88
CA SER A 79 6.50 -14.78 -13.93
C SER A 79 5.02 -14.54 -13.67
N VAL A 80 4.19 -15.32 -14.36
CA VAL A 80 2.74 -15.35 -14.12
C VAL A 80 2.42 -15.59 -12.65
N ASP A 81 3.14 -16.48 -11.97
CA ASP A 81 2.90 -16.79 -10.56
C ASP A 81 3.06 -15.56 -9.64
N ARG A 82 4.02 -14.66 -9.92
CA ARG A 82 4.19 -13.43 -9.12
C ARG A 82 3.03 -12.47 -9.34
N VAL A 83 2.63 -12.29 -10.60
CA VAL A 83 1.48 -11.44 -10.95
C VAL A 83 0.19 -12.00 -10.36
N VAL A 84 0.02 -13.33 -10.32
CA VAL A 84 -1.13 -13.97 -9.68
C VAL A 84 -1.13 -13.71 -8.18
N SER A 85 0.00 -13.88 -7.48
CA SER A 85 0.09 -13.54 -6.06
C SER A 85 -0.27 -12.08 -5.78
N GLU A 86 0.31 -11.14 -6.53
CA GLU A 86 0.02 -9.70 -6.40
C GLU A 86 -1.47 -9.42 -6.62
N VAL A 87 -2.06 -9.91 -7.71
CA VAL A 87 -3.48 -9.69 -8.04
C VAL A 87 -4.41 -10.30 -7.00
N GLN A 88 -4.11 -11.49 -6.48
CA GLN A 88 -4.90 -12.12 -5.42
C GLN A 88 -4.91 -11.27 -4.14
N ILE A 89 -3.76 -10.74 -3.74
CA ILE A 89 -3.65 -9.88 -2.56
C ILE A 89 -4.38 -8.55 -2.81
N MET A 90 -4.19 -7.92 -3.97
CA MET A 90 -4.90 -6.69 -4.34
C MET A 90 -6.43 -6.89 -4.32
N GLN A 91 -6.92 -8.00 -4.84
CA GLN A 91 -8.35 -8.34 -4.80
C GLN A 91 -8.85 -8.56 -3.36
N ARG A 92 -8.04 -9.23 -2.52
CA ARG A 92 -8.37 -9.46 -1.11
C ARG A 92 -8.42 -8.15 -0.32
N MET A 93 -7.53 -7.20 -0.62
CA MET A 93 -7.41 -5.91 0.06
C MET A 93 -8.38 -4.84 -0.47
N ALA A 94 -8.98 -5.02 -1.66
CA ALA A 94 -9.87 -4.04 -2.26
C ALA A 94 -11.12 -3.71 -1.43
N CYS A 95 -11.51 -4.56 -0.49
CA CYS A 95 -12.61 -4.30 0.45
C CYS A 95 -12.14 -3.76 1.81
N VAL A 96 -10.83 -3.64 2.05
CA VAL A 96 -10.26 -3.10 3.27
C VAL A 96 -10.07 -1.60 3.10
N PRO A 97 -10.75 -0.75 3.90
CA PRO A 97 -10.59 0.70 3.82
C PRO A 97 -9.12 1.12 3.98
N GLY A 98 -8.69 2.08 3.17
CA GLY A 98 -7.30 2.54 3.15
C GLY A 98 -6.39 1.77 2.20
N PHE A 99 -6.89 0.81 1.43
CA PHE A 99 -6.17 0.17 0.32
C PHE A 99 -6.69 0.61 -1.05
N THR A 100 -5.84 0.49 -2.07
CA THR A 100 -6.21 0.84 -3.45
C THR A 100 -7.30 -0.06 -4.01
N ASP A 101 -8.28 0.56 -4.67
CA ASP A 101 -9.30 -0.13 -5.46
C ASP A 101 -8.67 -0.98 -6.57
N PHE A 102 -8.91 -2.30 -6.55
CA PHE A 102 -8.69 -3.16 -7.71
C PHE A 102 -9.94 -3.13 -8.62
N ARG A 103 -9.78 -2.73 -9.89
CA ARG A 103 -10.91 -2.64 -10.82
C ARG A 103 -10.97 -3.77 -11.83
N ALA A 104 -9.87 -3.99 -12.54
CA ALA A 104 -9.83 -4.98 -13.60
C ALA A 104 -8.40 -5.44 -13.90
N MET A 105 -8.26 -6.68 -14.35
CA MET A 105 -7.03 -7.21 -14.94
C MET A 105 -7.29 -7.69 -16.37
N ARG A 106 -6.37 -7.40 -17.28
CA ARG A 106 -6.44 -7.85 -18.69
C ARG A 106 -5.11 -8.41 -19.15
N VAL A 107 -5.15 -9.50 -19.91
CA VAL A 107 -3.97 -10.03 -20.60
C VAL A 107 -3.95 -9.55 -22.05
N LEU A 108 -2.89 -8.82 -22.39
CA LEU A 108 -2.66 -8.23 -23.70
C LEU A 108 -1.56 -8.98 -24.45
N ARG A 109 -1.60 -8.94 -25.78
CA ARG A 109 -0.60 -9.56 -26.66
C ARG A 109 -0.14 -8.60 -27.74
N GLY A 110 1.16 -8.58 -28.00
CA GLY A 110 1.80 -7.77 -29.04
C GLY A 110 2.64 -6.64 -28.47
N ARG A 111 3.23 -5.84 -29.36
CA ARG A 111 4.00 -4.65 -28.97
C ARG A 111 3.05 -3.53 -28.53
N PRO A 112 3.42 -2.74 -27.51
CA PRO A 112 2.73 -1.49 -27.22
C PRO A 112 2.84 -0.51 -28.40
N GLU A 113 1.76 0.23 -28.66
CA GLU A 113 1.65 1.19 -29.75
C GLU A 113 0.80 2.40 -29.31
N GLY A 114 0.83 3.48 -30.09
CA GLY A 114 -0.02 4.66 -29.87
C GLY A 114 0.31 5.42 -28.58
N ARG A 115 -0.73 5.86 -27.86
CA ARG A 115 -0.59 6.81 -26.74
C ARG A 115 0.26 6.31 -25.58
N ILE A 116 0.37 4.99 -25.36
CA ILE A 116 1.26 4.45 -24.32
C ILE A 116 2.73 4.68 -24.67
N VAL A 117 3.12 4.48 -25.93
CA VAL A 117 4.50 4.74 -26.40
C VAL A 117 4.80 6.23 -26.39
N GLU A 118 3.84 7.06 -26.81
CA GLU A 118 3.99 8.52 -26.76
C GLU A 118 4.18 9.01 -25.33
N ALA A 119 3.34 8.56 -24.38
CA ALA A 119 3.47 8.88 -22.97
C ALA A 119 4.81 8.44 -22.37
N TRP A 120 5.33 7.28 -22.78
CA TRP A 120 6.66 6.82 -22.38
C TRP A 120 7.77 7.75 -22.86
N ARG A 121 7.71 8.18 -24.13
CA ARG A 121 8.70 9.10 -24.71
C ARG A 121 8.63 10.47 -24.06
N GLU A 122 7.43 11.03 -23.91
CA GLU A 122 7.21 12.31 -23.24
C GLU A 122 7.72 12.31 -21.78
N TRP A 123 7.65 11.17 -21.09
CA TRP A 123 8.16 11.02 -19.73
C TRP A 123 9.69 11.01 -19.70
N ASN A 124 10.35 10.36 -20.66
CA ASN A 124 11.81 10.33 -20.79
C ASN A 124 12.40 11.64 -21.33
N ASP A 125 11.70 12.33 -22.22
CA ASP A 125 12.15 13.61 -22.80
C ASP A 125 12.23 14.74 -21.76
N LYS A 126 11.54 14.57 -20.62
CA LYS A 126 11.52 15.52 -19.50
C LYS A 126 12.57 15.22 -18.43
N ARG A 127 13.37 14.17 -18.59
CA ARG A 127 14.29 13.65 -17.57
C ARG A 127 15.72 13.56 -18.08
N ASP A 128 16.66 13.69 -17.15
CA ASP A 128 18.07 13.51 -17.42
C ASP A 128 18.39 12.04 -17.72
N GLU A 129 19.56 11.77 -18.31
CA GLU A 129 19.90 10.42 -18.79
C GLU A 129 19.89 9.34 -17.70
N GLU A 130 20.23 9.71 -16.47
CA GLU A 130 20.29 8.82 -15.31
C GLU A 130 18.89 8.51 -14.73
N GLU A 131 17.90 9.35 -15.01
CA GLU A 131 16.51 9.21 -14.56
C GLU A 131 15.57 8.67 -15.65
N LYS A 132 16.15 8.25 -16.78
CA LYS A 132 15.38 7.61 -17.84
C LYS A 132 14.90 6.23 -17.40
N SER A 133 13.89 5.78 -18.13
CA SER A 133 13.12 4.58 -17.83
C SER A 133 14.03 3.38 -17.83
N GLU A 134 13.96 2.57 -16.78
CA GLU A 134 14.71 1.31 -16.70
C GLU A 134 14.19 0.30 -17.74
N PHE A 135 12.93 0.47 -18.15
CA PHE A 135 12.31 -0.31 -19.22
C PHE A 135 12.71 0.21 -20.60
N PRO A 136 12.96 -0.67 -21.60
CA PRO A 136 13.32 -0.24 -22.95
C PRO A 136 12.12 0.38 -23.68
N ASP A 137 12.38 1.27 -24.67
CA ASP A 137 11.32 1.94 -25.46
C ASP A 137 10.31 0.89 -25.97
N PRO A 138 9.05 0.97 -25.53
CA PRO A 138 8.05 -0.04 -25.86
C PRO A 138 7.61 -0.03 -27.32
N GLY A 139 7.86 1.06 -28.05
CA GLY A 139 7.63 1.16 -29.49
C GLY A 139 8.78 0.64 -30.35
N ALA A 140 9.96 0.38 -29.78
CA ALA A 140 11.10 -0.09 -30.55
C ALA A 140 10.96 -1.59 -30.92
N LYS A 141 11.14 -1.90 -32.22
CA LYS A 141 10.97 -3.29 -32.73
C LYS A 141 11.94 -4.29 -32.11
N SER A 142 13.07 -3.82 -31.59
CA SER A 142 14.08 -4.63 -30.91
C SER A 142 13.72 -4.94 -29.45
N SER A 143 12.81 -4.19 -28.84
CA SER A 143 12.47 -4.34 -27.43
C SER A 143 11.59 -5.58 -27.18
N TYR A 144 10.57 -5.78 -28.02
CA TYR A 144 9.55 -6.81 -27.80
C TYR A 144 9.13 -7.53 -29.07
N ASP A 145 8.90 -8.85 -28.96
CA ASP A 145 8.32 -9.66 -30.03
C ASP A 145 6.80 -9.43 -30.17
N GLU A 146 6.25 -9.75 -31.34
CA GLU A 146 4.79 -9.70 -31.57
C GLU A 146 4.00 -10.73 -30.73
N GLY A 147 4.70 -11.71 -30.16
CA GLY A 147 4.14 -12.68 -29.22
C GLY A 147 4.15 -12.25 -27.77
N GLN A 148 4.77 -11.11 -27.42
CA GLN A 148 4.92 -10.66 -26.04
C GLN A 148 3.56 -10.55 -25.35
N LEU A 149 3.48 -11.08 -24.12
CA LEU A 149 2.30 -10.99 -23.27
C LEU A 149 2.49 -9.93 -22.20
N TRP A 150 1.40 -9.28 -21.83
CA TRP A 150 1.39 -8.23 -20.82
C TRP A 150 0.20 -8.44 -19.90
N CYS A 151 0.39 -8.11 -18.62
CA CYS A 151 -0.70 -7.94 -17.68
C CYS A 151 -0.96 -6.44 -17.51
N ALA A 152 -2.19 -6.02 -17.72
CA ALA A 152 -2.64 -4.66 -17.49
C ALA A 152 -3.61 -4.67 -16.31
N ILE A 153 -3.23 -4.04 -15.20
CA ILE A 153 -4.04 -3.94 -13.98
C ILE A 153 -4.54 -2.50 -13.86
N GLU A 154 -5.86 -2.36 -13.84
CA GLU A 154 -6.57 -1.09 -13.67
C GLU A 154 -6.94 -0.91 -12.19
N MET A 155 -6.56 0.23 -11.64
CA MET A 155 -6.64 0.57 -10.23
C MET A 155 -7.30 1.94 -10.03
N GLY A 156 -7.85 2.18 -8.84
CA GLY A 156 -8.25 3.51 -8.41
C GLY A 156 -7.06 4.48 -8.42
N ASN A 157 -7.29 5.74 -8.77
CA ASN A 157 -6.25 6.76 -8.65
C ASN A 157 -6.10 7.16 -7.18
N ALA A 158 -5.08 6.64 -6.50
CA ALA A 158 -4.85 6.81 -5.07
C ALA A 158 -4.50 8.26 -4.66
N GLY A 159 -3.94 9.08 -5.55
CA GLY A 159 -3.49 10.43 -5.26
C GLY A 159 -2.00 10.61 -5.56
N THR A 160 -1.34 11.45 -4.77
CA THR A 160 0.10 11.72 -4.87
C THR A 160 0.86 10.87 -3.86
N SER A 161 2.00 10.33 -4.27
CA SER A 161 2.91 9.59 -3.39
C SER A 161 3.39 10.45 -2.22
N LEU A 162 3.50 9.87 -1.02
CA LEU A 162 4.01 10.58 0.16
C LEU A 162 5.49 10.94 0.00
N GLU A 163 6.24 10.26 -0.88
CA GLU A 163 7.63 10.61 -1.20
C GLU A 163 7.74 11.97 -1.92
N ASP A 164 6.69 12.37 -2.64
CA ASP A 164 6.61 13.63 -3.39
C ASP A 164 5.99 14.76 -2.55
N LEU A 165 5.69 14.51 -1.27
CA LEU A 165 4.98 15.42 -0.38
C LEU A 165 5.79 15.76 0.86
N GLU A 166 5.81 17.04 1.19
CA GLU A 166 6.35 17.57 2.43
C GLU A 166 5.24 17.63 3.48
N VAL A 167 5.36 16.83 4.55
CA VAL A 167 4.42 16.82 5.67
C VAL A 167 5.01 17.64 6.82
N THR A 168 4.57 18.88 6.94
CA THR A 168 5.08 19.84 7.94
C THR A 168 4.03 20.25 8.98
N ASP A 169 2.77 19.93 8.74
CA ASP A 169 1.66 20.21 9.65
C ASP A 169 1.36 18.98 10.51
N ALA A 170 1.34 19.15 11.84
CA ALA A 170 1.13 18.04 12.78
C ALA A 170 -0.24 17.36 12.64
N PHE A 171 -1.28 18.08 12.22
CA PHE A 171 -2.59 17.48 11.96
C PHE A 171 -2.55 16.60 10.71
N CYS A 172 -1.83 17.03 9.66
CA CYS A 172 -1.59 16.18 8.49
C CYS A 172 -0.77 14.94 8.87
N GLY A 173 0.35 15.11 9.60
CA GLY A 173 1.17 13.99 10.04
C GLY A 173 0.40 12.97 10.89
N TRP A 174 -0.44 13.47 11.81
CA TRP A 174 -1.33 12.65 12.64
C TRP A 174 -2.33 11.84 11.80
N ASP A 175 -3.06 12.52 10.90
CA ASP A 175 -4.06 11.87 10.04
C ASP A 175 -3.40 10.87 9.07
N VAL A 176 -2.22 11.18 8.55
CA VAL A 176 -1.45 10.25 7.68
C VAL A 176 -1.07 8.99 8.45
N PHE A 177 -0.42 9.15 9.61
CA PHE A 177 0.07 8.04 10.41
C PHE A 177 -1.07 7.09 10.81
N TRP A 178 -2.14 7.64 11.41
CA TRP A 178 -3.25 6.82 11.87
C TRP A 178 -4.11 6.27 10.74
N GLY A 179 -4.25 7.01 9.62
CA GLY A 179 -4.89 6.48 8.42
C GLY A 179 -4.21 5.21 7.90
N VAL A 180 -2.87 5.18 7.88
CA VAL A 180 -2.08 4.00 7.52
C VAL A 180 -2.16 2.91 8.59
N ALA A 181 -1.98 3.24 9.86
CA ALA A 181 -2.01 2.26 10.96
C ALA A 181 -3.36 1.55 11.05
N LEU A 182 -4.47 2.29 10.93
CA LEU A 182 -5.82 1.71 10.93
C LEU A 182 -6.07 0.82 9.71
N ALA A 183 -5.57 1.20 8.53
CA ALA A 183 -5.66 0.35 7.33
C ALA A 183 -4.90 -0.96 7.51
N LEU A 184 -3.66 -0.91 8.00
CA LEU A 184 -2.85 -2.10 8.29
C LEU A 184 -3.49 -2.98 9.36
N GLY A 185 -3.96 -2.41 10.48
CA GLY A 185 -4.62 -3.17 11.54
C GLY A 185 -5.88 -3.89 11.03
N LYS A 186 -6.70 -3.23 10.20
CA LYS A 186 -7.85 -3.87 9.53
C LYS A 186 -7.41 -5.01 8.62
N ALA A 187 -6.33 -4.84 7.87
CA ALA A 187 -5.81 -5.88 6.98
C ALA A 187 -5.19 -7.07 7.74
N GLU A 188 -4.54 -6.82 8.88
CA GLU A 188 -4.05 -7.85 9.81
C GLU A 188 -5.21 -8.72 10.32
N CYS A 189 -6.30 -8.10 10.77
CA CYS A 189 -7.49 -8.83 11.21
C CYS A 189 -8.18 -9.59 10.06
N GLU A 190 -8.37 -8.93 8.92
CA GLU A 190 -9.15 -9.51 7.82
C GLU A 190 -8.40 -10.64 7.10
N ALA A 191 -7.08 -10.51 6.90
CA ALA A 191 -6.35 -11.42 6.03
C ALA A 191 -4.97 -11.82 6.55
N ARG A 192 -4.66 -11.54 7.82
CA ARG A 192 -3.31 -11.75 8.39
C ARG A 192 -2.26 -11.13 7.46
N PHE A 193 -2.56 -9.91 7.02
CA PHE A 193 -1.82 -9.22 5.98
C PHE A 193 -0.46 -8.73 6.47
N GLU A 194 0.53 -8.78 5.60
CA GLU A 194 1.82 -8.11 5.76
C GLU A 194 2.16 -7.36 4.47
N HIS A 195 2.42 -6.05 4.56
CA HIS A 195 2.74 -5.24 3.38
C HIS A 195 4.13 -5.59 2.82
N ARG A 196 5.12 -5.65 3.71
CA ARG A 196 6.54 -5.99 3.47
C ARG A 196 7.36 -5.01 2.63
N ASP A 197 6.74 -3.94 2.15
CA ASP A 197 7.39 -2.93 1.33
C ASP A 197 6.76 -1.54 1.49
N LEU A 198 6.42 -1.14 2.72
CA LEU A 198 5.64 0.08 2.96
C LEU A 198 6.55 1.31 3.10
N HIS A 199 7.33 1.61 2.06
CA HIS A 199 8.07 2.86 1.95
C HIS A 199 7.13 4.03 1.61
N LEU A 200 7.63 5.28 1.68
CA LEU A 200 6.80 6.48 1.44
C LEU A 200 6.13 6.48 0.06
N GLY A 201 6.81 5.90 -0.94
CA GLY A 201 6.30 5.67 -2.30
C GLY A 201 5.00 4.86 -2.36
N ASN A 202 4.78 3.99 -1.37
CA ASN A 202 3.62 3.09 -1.30
C ASN A 202 2.48 3.61 -0.40
N VAL A 203 2.56 4.87 0.04
CA VAL A 203 1.48 5.59 0.69
C VAL A 203 1.09 6.77 -0.18
N CYS A 204 -0.13 6.77 -0.71
CA CYS A 204 -0.65 7.87 -1.51
C CYS A 204 -1.63 8.71 -0.71
N ILE A 205 -1.58 10.03 -0.92
CA ILE A 205 -2.45 11.01 -0.27
C ILE A 205 -3.32 11.69 -1.32
N ARG A 206 -4.62 11.80 -1.01
CA ARG A 206 -5.57 12.57 -1.80
C ARG A 206 -6.31 13.57 -0.94
N SER A 207 -6.25 14.84 -1.29
CA SER A 207 -7.09 15.86 -0.66
C SER A 207 -8.44 15.93 -1.37
N LYS A 208 -9.53 15.94 -0.59
CA LYS A 208 -10.91 16.08 -1.12
C LYS A 208 -11.21 17.50 -1.61
N SER A 209 -10.48 18.51 -1.12
CA SER A 209 -10.68 19.92 -1.45
C SER A 209 -9.61 20.52 -2.37
N CYS A 210 -8.41 19.94 -2.45
CA CYS A 210 -7.29 20.51 -3.19
C CYS A 210 -7.19 20.00 -4.64
N ARG A 211 -6.84 20.89 -5.58
CA ARG A 211 -6.58 20.50 -6.97
C ARG A 211 -5.15 19.96 -7.09
N PRO A 212 -4.88 18.94 -7.94
CA PRO A 212 -3.57 18.25 -8.02
C PRO A 212 -2.34 19.11 -8.39
N ALA A 213 -2.50 20.39 -8.69
CA ALA A 213 -1.48 21.19 -9.36
C ALA A 213 -0.63 22.10 -8.44
N GLU A 214 -0.88 22.15 -7.12
CA GLU A 214 -0.24 23.16 -6.25
C GLU A 214 0.25 22.69 -4.86
N ALA A 215 0.26 21.40 -4.53
CA ALA A 215 0.56 20.98 -3.14
C ALA A 215 1.65 19.92 -3.05
N SER A 216 2.91 20.29 -3.29
CA SER A 216 4.04 19.50 -2.78
C SER A 216 4.15 19.58 -1.25
N ILE A 217 3.35 20.44 -0.60
CA ILE A 217 3.31 20.60 0.86
C ILE A 217 1.88 20.29 1.32
N LEU A 218 1.75 19.32 2.22
CA LEU A 218 0.49 19.00 2.86
C LEU A 218 0.23 19.99 4.01
N ARG A 219 -0.94 20.61 3.99
CA ARG A 219 -1.35 21.61 4.98
C ARG A 219 -2.75 21.34 5.47
N ALA A 220 -2.95 21.47 6.78
CA ALA A 220 -4.27 21.36 7.37
C ALA A 220 -5.12 22.60 7.03
N PRO A 221 -6.46 22.45 6.94
CA PRO A 221 -7.36 23.55 6.63
C PRO A 221 -7.29 24.67 7.69
N SER A 222 -7.69 25.89 7.31
CA SER A 222 -7.68 27.02 8.26
C SER A 222 -8.65 26.85 9.43
N LYS A 223 -9.73 26.08 9.23
CA LYS A 223 -10.70 25.72 10.28
C LYS A 223 -10.58 24.22 10.54
N ILE A 224 -10.21 23.87 11.76
CA ILE A 224 -10.08 22.49 12.23
C ILE A 224 -11.04 22.32 13.41
N ASN A 225 -11.72 21.17 13.46
CA ASN A 225 -12.48 20.80 14.64
C ASN A 225 -11.53 20.13 15.65
N LEU A 226 -11.18 20.86 16.71
CA LEU A 226 -10.24 20.39 17.73
C LEU A 226 -10.84 19.40 18.74
N ASP A 227 -12.17 19.22 18.72
CA ASP A 227 -12.88 18.26 19.58
C ASP A 227 -12.79 16.82 19.05
N ARG A 228 -12.21 16.63 17.86
CA ARG A 228 -11.97 15.31 17.26
C ARG A 228 -10.65 14.71 17.73
N ASN A 229 -10.55 13.40 17.58
CA ASN A 229 -9.32 12.63 17.83
C ASN A 229 -8.59 12.21 16.54
N LEU A 230 -9.31 12.13 15.41
CA LEU A 230 -8.75 11.87 14.08
C LEU A 230 -9.55 12.62 13.01
N SER A 231 -9.05 12.63 11.78
CA SER A 231 -9.71 13.27 10.62
C SER A 231 -9.86 14.78 10.83
N PHE A 232 -8.76 15.41 11.24
CA PHE A 232 -8.64 16.87 11.37
C PHE A 232 -8.57 17.56 10.00
N THR A 233 -8.08 16.84 9.00
CA THR A 233 -7.86 17.30 7.64
C THR A 233 -8.83 16.61 6.67
N ASP A 234 -8.79 17.01 5.41
CA ASP A 234 -9.63 16.47 4.34
C ASP A 234 -8.89 15.45 3.46
N ILE A 235 -7.76 14.94 3.96
CA ILE A 235 -6.93 13.99 3.25
C ILE A 235 -7.46 12.57 3.39
N GLU A 236 -7.17 11.75 2.40
CA GLU A 236 -7.40 10.32 2.37
C GLU A 236 -6.06 9.63 2.12
N THR A 237 -5.70 8.71 3.02
CA THR A 237 -4.51 7.86 2.91
C THR A 237 -4.87 6.58 2.18
N THR A 238 -4.04 6.16 1.24
CA THR A 238 -4.24 4.90 0.51
C THR A 238 -2.91 4.16 0.39
N ILE A 239 -2.86 2.94 0.94
CA ILE A 239 -1.77 1.99 0.79
C ILE A 239 -1.85 1.35 -0.61
N ILE A 240 -0.71 1.33 -1.30
CA ILE A 240 -0.59 0.80 -2.66
C ILE A 240 0.54 -0.24 -2.75
N ASP A 241 0.58 -0.94 -3.88
CA ASP A 241 1.63 -1.88 -4.25
C ASP A 241 1.82 -3.10 -3.31
N CYS A 242 1.06 -4.16 -3.58
CA CYS A 242 1.17 -5.42 -2.85
C CYS A 242 2.18 -6.42 -3.45
N THR A 243 3.21 -5.95 -4.17
CA THR A 243 4.14 -6.82 -4.90
C THR A 243 4.92 -7.78 -3.99
N LEU A 244 5.35 -7.32 -2.82
CA LEU A 244 6.11 -8.14 -1.85
C LEU A 244 5.25 -8.70 -0.71
N SER A 245 3.96 -8.38 -0.71
CA SER A 245 3.06 -8.64 0.41
C SER A 245 2.74 -10.13 0.62
N ARG A 246 2.10 -10.41 1.75
CA ARG A 246 1.57 -11.72 2.13
C ARG A 246 0.17 -11.57 2.70
N ALA A 247 -0.74 -12.46 2.33
CA ALA A 247 -2.07 -12.54 2.92
C ALA A 247 -2.65 -13.95 2.84
N GLU A 248 -3.54 -14.27 3.78
CA GLU A 248 -4.39 -15.45 3.72
C GLU A 248 -5.60 -15.18 2.83
N MET A 249 -5.80 -16.06 1.85
CA MET A 249 -6.93 -16.03 0.94
C MET A 249 -8.08 -16.83 1.53
N LEU A 250 -9.30 -16.39 1.22
CA LEU A 250 -10.51 -17.14 1.52
C LEU A 250 -10.44 -18.53 0.85
N SER A 251 -10.78 -19.57 1.60
CA SER A 251 -10.90 -20.93 1.06
C SER A 251 -11.95 -20.94 -0.07
N PRO A 252 -11.73 -21.64 -1.20
CA PRO A 252 -12.67 -21.70 -2.34
C PRO A 252 -14.06 -22.32 -2.07
N SER A 253 -14.50 -22.43 -0.82
CA SER A 253 -15.68 -23.16 -0.37
C SER A 253 -16.62 -22.26 0.42
N GLN A 254 -17.41 -21.46 -0.30
CA GLN A 254 -18.84 -21.13 -0.10
C GLN A 254 -19.19 -19.83 -0.85
N ASP A 255 -19.16 -19.82 -2.19
CA ASP A 255 -19.92 -18.85 -3.00
C ASP A 255 -19.86 -19.16 -4.51
N SER A 256 -20.22 -20.39 -4.86
CA SER A 256 -20.52 -20.74 -6.26
C SER A 256 -22.01 -21.02 -6.44
N THR A 257 -22.87 -20.14 -5.91
CA THR A 257 -24.27 -20.02 -6.37
C THR A 257 -24.82 -18.59 -6.14
N THR A 258 -24.42 -17.64 -6.98
CA THR A 258 -25.26 -16.45 -7.27
C THR A 258 -25.86 -16.58 -8.66
N SER A 259 -26.76 -17.55 -8.80
CA SER A 259 -27.85 -17.44 -9.77
C SER A 259 -28.92 -16.56 -9.13
N LEU A 260 -29.24 -15.46 -9.80
CA LEU A 260 -30.38 -14.59 -9.53
C LEU A 260 -31.65 -15.41 -9.24
N THR A 261 -32.22 -15.31 -8.04
CA THR A 261 -33.66 -15.23 -7.74
C THR A 261 -33.94 -15.12 -6.22
N SER A 262 -34.85 -14.19 -5.90
CA SER A 262 -35.48 -13.72 -4.65
C SER A 262 -35.65 -14.65 -3.41
N PRO A 263 -35.97 -14.07 -2.22
CA PRO A 263 -35.64 -14.61 -0.90
C PRO A 263 -36.76 -15.46 -0.27
N SER A 264 -36.41 -16.52 0.44
CA SER A 264 -37.28 -17.14 1.45
C SER A 264 -36.54 -18.13 2.35
N ALA A 265 -36.68 -17.87 3.66
CA ALA A 265 -36.76 -18.82 4.77
C ALA A 265 -35.49 -19.55 5.26
N PHE A 266 -35.06 -19.13 6.46
CA PHE A 266 -34.83 -19.96 7.64
C PHE A 266 -34.36 -21.41 7.40
N ALA A 267 -33.05 -21.66 7.59
CA ALA A 267 -32.57 -22.93 8.13
C ALA A 267 -31.09 -22.83 8.58
N SER A 268 -30.91 -22.92 9.89
CA SER A 268 -29.81 -23.60 10.60
C SER A 268 -28.38 -23.11 10.36
N GLU A 269 -27.86 -22.36 11.32
CA GLU A 269 -26.41 -22.13 11.46
C GLU A 269 -25.65 -23.47 11.54
N PRO A 270 -24.56 -23.66 10.79
CA PRO A 270 -23.59 -24.68 11.10
C PRO A 270 -22.68 -24.17 12.23
N SER A 271 -22.65 -24.94 13.31
CA SER A 271 -21.77 -24.77 14.47
C SER A 271 -20.32 -24.46 14.09
N VAL A 272 -19.80 -23.37 14.67
CA VAL A 272 -18.46 -22.75 14.52
C VAL A 272 -17.31 -23.62 15.08
N SER A 273 -17.36 -24.95 14.96
CA SER A 273 -16.41 -25.83 15.66
C SER A 273 -15.66 -26.84 14.78
N GLN A 274 -15.83 -26.81 13.45
CA GLN A 274 -15.21 -27.83 12.58
C GLN A 274 -14.60 -27.30 11.26
N ALA A 275 -14.46 -25.99 11.07
CA ALA A 275 -13.84 -25.40 9.86
C ALA A 275 -12.30 -25.21 9.95
N LEU A 276 -11.66 -25.63 11.05
CA LEU A 276 -10.21 -25.57 11.21
C LEU A 276 -9.55 -26.86 10.70
N GLN A 277 -9.51 -27.08 9.38
CA GLN A 277 -8.61 -28.08 8.79
C GLN A 277 -8.41 -28.03 7.26
N ASP A 278 -8.65 -26.89 6.61
CA ASP A 278 -8.06 -26.62 5.30
C ASP A 278 -7.11 -25.42 5.49
N PRO A 279 -5.79 -25.55 5.25
CA PRO A 279 -4.90 -24.41 5.44
C PRO A 279 -5.35 -23.30 4.50
N ALA A 280 -5.72 -22.14 5.07
CA ALA A 280 -6.04 -20.95 4.31
C ALA A 280 -4.98 -20.76 3.22
N GLN A 281 -5.42 -20.64 1.96
CA GLN A 281 -4.49 -20.54 0.85
C GLN A 281 -3.71 -19.23 1.00
N THR A 282 -2.43 -19.28 1.36
CA THR A 282 -1.62 -18.06 1.46
C THR A 282 -1.05 -17.65 0.11
N SER A 283 -1.34 -16.42 -0.30
CA SER A 283 -0.66 -15.74 -1.41
C SER A 283 0.45 -14.88 -0.84
N TYR A 284 1.66 -15.03 -1.38
CA TYR A 284 2.85 -14.35 -0.86
C TYR A 284 3.96 -14.27 -1.93
N SER A 285 4.90 -13.35 -1.69
CA SER A 285 6.20 -13.30 -2.36
C SER A 285 7.29 -13.89 -1.46
N ASP A 286 8.13 -14.76 -2.03
CA ASP A 286 9.26 -15.37 -1.32
C ASP A 286 10.52 -14.52 -1.51
N LEU A 287 10.79 -13.64 -0.54
CA LEU A 287 11.87 -12.66 -0.63
C LEU A 287 13.26 -13.29 -0.53
N GLU A 288 13.43 -14.54 -0.06
CA GLU A 288 14.74 -15.22 -0.14
C GLU A 288 15.22 -15.43 -1.59
N LYS A 289 14.30 -15.36 -2.56
CA LYS A 289 14.64 -15.38 -4.00
C LYS A 289 15.14 -14.03 -4.50
N GLU A 290 14.91 -12.95 -3.73
CA GLU A 290 15.25 -11.56 -4.03
C GLU A 290 16.47 -11.14 -3.20
N ALA A 291 17.55 -11.92 -3.27
CA ALA A 291 18.75 -11.72 -2.44
C ALA A 291 19.44 -10.35 -2.62
N TRP A 292 19.04 -9.54 -3.60
CA TRP A 292 19.54 -8.19 -3.82
C TRP A 292 18.94 -7.19 -2.80
N LEU A 293 17.67 -7.37 -2.38
CA LEU A 293 17.00 -6.53 -1.37
C LEU A 293 17.80 -6.43 -0.07
N PHE A 294 18.45 -7.53 0.32
CA PHE A 294 19.20 -7.63 1.58
C PHE A 294 20.69 -7.30 1.44
N LYS A 295 21.17 -6.92 0.26
CA LYS A 295 22.59 -6.66 -0.02
C LYS A 295 22.89 -5.22 -0.40
N GLN A 296 21.87 -4.44 -0.73
CA GLN A 296 22.05 -3.07 -1.13
C GLN A 296 22.42 -2.19 0.07
N SER A 297 23.21 -1.15 -0.20
CA SER A 297 23.70 -0.24 0.84
C SER A 297 22.57 0.68 1.30
N SER A 298 22.53 0.99 2.59
CA SER A 298 21.68 2.09 3.09
C SER A 298 22.23 3.47 2.74
N GLU A 299 23.46 3.54 2.21
CA GLU A 299 23.96 4.76 1.57
C GLU A 299 23.25 5.07 0.25
N ASP A 300 22.68 4.04 -0.42
CA ASP A 300 21.90 4.22 -1.65
C ASP A 300 20.47 4.65 -1.32
N ASP A 301 19.84 3.96 -0.37
CA ASP A 301 18.51 4.26 0.15
C ASP A 301 18.32 3.62 1.54
N GLU A 302 17.89 4.42 2.51
CA GLU A 302 17.67 3.99 3.91
C GLU A 302 16.67 2.84 4.01
N GLN A 303 15.72 2.73 3.07
CA GLN A 303 14.72 1.64 3.07
C GLN A 303 15.37 0.25 3.03
N TYR A 304 16.60 0.12 2.50
CA TYR A 304 17.28 -1.18 2.44
C TYR A 304 17.68 -1.74 3.82
N ASP A 305 17.81 -0.90 4.83
CA ASP A 305 17.94 -1.35 6.23
C ASP A 305 16.65 -2.01 6.71
N TYR A 306 15.48 -1.48 6.34
CA TYR A 306 14.19 -2.04 6.75
C TYR A 306 13.89 -3.40 6.15
N TYR A 307 14.36 -3.70 4.93
CA TYR A 307 14.30 -5.08 4.43
C TYR A 307 15.15 -6.04 5.29
N ARG A 308 16.31 -5.59 5.81
CA ARG A 308 17.16 -6.39 6.70
C ARG A 308 16.52 -6.56 8.07
N TYR A 309 15.94 -5.50 8.63
CA TYR A 309 15.22 -5.56 9.91
C TYR A 309 14.02 -6.49 9.82
N MET A 310 13.21 -6.34 8.76
CA MET A 310 12.09 -7.23 8.47
C MET A 310 12.53 -8.69 8.32
N ARG A 311 13.63 -8.95 7.60
CA ARG A 311 14.17 -10.31 7.47
C ARG A 311 14.58 -10.88 8.82
N SER A 312 15.20 -10.09 9.67
CA SER A 312 15.61 -10.52 11.02
C SER A 312 14.40 -10.78 11.91
N ALA A 313 13.37 -9.93 11.82
CA ALA A 313 12.07 -10.12 12.49
C ALA A 313 11.40 -11.44 12.07
N VAL A 314 11.37 -11.77 10.78
CA VAL A 314 10.76 -13.01 10.27
C VAL A 314 11.46 -14.26 10.82
N PHE A 315 12.79 -14.31 10.78
CA PHE A 315 13.52 -15.53 11.12
C PHE A 315 13.90 -15.66 12.60
N PHE A 316 13.92 -14.55 13.33
CA PHE A 316 14.42 -14.52 14.71
C PHE A 316 13.54 -13.76 15.69
N SER A 317 12.44 -13.13 15.23
CA SER A 317 11.57 -12.27 16.06
C SER A 317 12.34 -11.13 16.75
N ASP A 318 13.43 -10.68 16.12
CA ASP A 318 14.27 -9.58 16.59
C ASP A 318 14.73 -8.79 15.34
N PRO A 319 14.17 -7.59 15.10
CA PRO A 319 14.51 -6.79 13.93
C PRO A 319 15.98 -6.36 13.88
N LEU A 320 16.63 -6.11 15.01
CA LEU A 320 18.02 -5.63 15.06
C LEU A 320 19.06 -6.75 15.06
N LEU A 321 18.62 -8.00 14.99
CA LEU A 321 19.49 -9.14 15.02
C LEU A 321 20.35 -9.26 13.73
N GLU A 322 21.64 -8.93 13.82
CA GLU A 322 22.54 -8.97 12.66
C GLU A 322 22.69 -10.38 12.07
N VAL A 323 22.39 -10.53 10.77
CA VAL A 323 22.43 -11.82 10.06
C VAL A 323 23.82 -12.10 9.47
N ASN A 324 24.68 -12.73 10.28
CA ASN A 324 25.99 -13.21 9.83
C ASN A 324 25.92 -14.53 9.01
N ALA A 325 27.08 -15.03 8.59
CA ALA A 325 27.18 -16.27 7.77
C ALA A 325 26.63 -17.53 8.47
N ARG A 326 26.67 -17.60 9.82
CA ARG A 326 26.10 -18.71 10.59
C ARG A 326 24.58 -18.63 10.59
N LYS A 327 24.02 -17.48 10.94
CA LYS A 327 22.57 -17.24 10.93
C LYS A 327 21.97 -17.43 9.52
N ASN A 328 22.69 -17.05 8.46
CA ASN A 328 22.27 -17.36 7.10
C ASN A 328 22.16 -18.87 6.80
N LYS A 329 22.89 -19.74 7.51
CA LYS A 329 22.70 -21.19 7.41
C LYS A 329 21.47 -21.65 8.20
N GLU A 330 21.20 -21.03 9.34
CA GLU A 330 20.02 -21.28 10.16
C GLU A 330 18.75 -20.91 9.39
N ILE A 331 18.71 -19.74 8.72
CA ILE A 331 17.63 -19.32 7.81
C ILE A 331 17.37 -20.38 6.73
N LYS A 332 18.42 -20.87 6.06
CA LYS A 332 18.29 -21.88 4.99
C LYS A 332 17.78 -23.24 5.46
N GLY A 333 17.93 -23.54 6.74
CA GLY A 333 17.44 -24.76 7.37
C GLY A 333 16.19 -24.56 8.23
N SER A 334 15.61 -23.36 8.21
CA SER A 334 14.46 -23.03 9.04
C SER A 334 13.17 -23.60 8.47
N ASP A 335 12.27 -23.99 9.36
CA ASP A 335 10.89 -24.34 9.03
C ASP A 335 9.99 -23.10 8.89
N THR A 336 10.44 -21.93 9.36
CA THR A 336 9.78 -20.62 9.17
C THR A 336 10.25 -19.96 7.87
N GLY A 337 9.41 -19.16 7.24
CA GLY A 337 9.82 -18.31 6.14
C GLY A 337 8.74 -17.33 5.70
N TRP A 338 8.95 -16.72 4.54
CA TRP A 338 8.08 -15.67 3.99
C TRP A 338 6.63 -16.10 3.72
N ARG A 339 6.28 -17.38 3.83
CA ARG A 339 4.88 -17.84 3.75
C ARG A 339 4.13 -17.64 5.07
N ASP A 340 4.83 -17.77 6.19
CA ASP A 340 4.26 -17.69 7.52
C ASP A 340 3.80 -16.27 7.84
N TYR A 341 3.00 -16.13 8.89
CA TYR A 341 2.49 -14.84 9.32
C TYR A 341 3.39 -14.22 10.38
N HIS A 342 3.93 -13.05 10.07
CA HIS A 342 4.79 -12.26 10.94
C HIS A 342 4.29 -10.80 10.96
N PRO A 343 3.27 -10.45 11.79
CA PRO A 343 2.71 -9.09 11.84
C PRO A 343 3.74 -8.02 12.23
N LEU A 344 4.79 -8.43 12.94
CA LEU A 344 5.91 -7.57 13.30
C LEU A 344 6.55 -6.89 12.08
N THR A 345 6.45 -7.49 10.89
CA THR A 345 6.94 -6.86 9.65
C THR A 345 6.20 -5.56 9.31
N ASN A 346 4.89 -5.45 9.62
CA ASN A 346 4.15 -4.20 9.46
C ASN A 346 4.58 -3.15 10.48
N VAL A 347 4.86 -3.55 11.72
CA VAL A 347 5.35 -2.63 12.76
C VAL A 347 6.72 -2.07 12.40
N VAL A 348 7.64 -2.90 11.87
CA VAL A 348 8.95 -2.46 11.36
C VAL A 348 8.80 -1.37 10.30
N TRP A 349 7.86 -1.53 9.36
CA TRP A 349 7.61 -0.50 8.35
C TRP A 349 6.82 0.71 8.87
N LEU A 350 5.97 0.51 9.88
CA LEU A 350 5.24 1.60 10.52
C LEU A 350 6.20 2.52 11.29
N GLU A 351 7.25 1.96 11.89
CA GLU A 351 8.34 2.71 12.52
C GLU A 351 9.10 3.55 11.48
N PHE A 352 9.43 2.98 10.30
CA PHE A 352 10.00 3.75 9.19
C PHE A 352 9.13 4.97 8.83
N LEU A 353 7.84 4.72 8.56
CA LEU A 353 6.90 5.77 8.16
C LEU A 353 6.82 6.87 9.23
N LEU A 354 6.69 6.47 10.50
CA LEU A 354 6.57 7.40 11.62
C LEU A 354 7.84 8.24 11.80
N GLY A 355 9.02 7.62 11.72
CA GLY A 355 10.29 8.34 11.79
C GLY A 355 10.42 9.41 10.70
N ARG A 356 10.01 9.09 9.46
CA ARG A 356 9.99 10.06 8.35
C ARG A 356 9.00 11.20 8.58
N LEU A 357 7.81 10.90 9.10
CA LEU A 357 6.80 11.91 9.41
C LEU A 357 7.27 12.82 10.55
N VAL A 358 7.71 12.27 11.68
CA VAL A 358 8.17 13.05 12.84
C VAL A 358 9.38 13.91 12.50
N GLY A 359 10.33 13.38 11.72
CA GLY A 359 11.49 14.16 11.25
C GLY A 359 11.08 15.42 10.48
N GLY A 360 10.13 15.29 9.55
CA GLY A 360 9.60 16.44 8.80
C GLY A 360 8.84 17.46 9.66
N LEU A 361 8.14 17.00 10.70
CA LEU A 361 7.45 17.86 11.65
C LEU A 361 8.42 18.61 12.58
N ASP A 362 9.49 17.96 13.04
CA ASP A 362 10.48 18.57 13.94
C ASP A 362 11.29 19.66 13.25
N ASP A 363 11.72 19.44 12.00
CA ASP A 363 12.48 20.43 11.22
C ASP A 363 11.76 21.76 11.07
N THR A 364 10.42 21.74 11.02
CA THR A 364 9.60 22.95 10.87
C THR A 364 9.19 23.60 12.19
N SER A 365 9.08 22.82 13.27
CA SER A 365 8.76 23.33 14.60
C SER A 365 9.81 24.34 15.10
N GLY A 366 11.09 24.05 14.88
CA GLY A 366 12.21 24.91 15.28
C GLY A 366 12.30 26.24 14.51
N ASP A 367 11.65 26.35 13.35
CA ASP A 367 11.59 27.60 12.59
C ASP A 367 10.39 28.48 13.00
N MET A 368 9.26 27.87 13.38
CA MET A 368 8.12 28.62 13.92
C MET A 368 8.38 29.18 15.33
N GLU A 369 9.13 28.46 16.17
CA GLU A 369 9.51 28.96 17.51
C GLU A 369 10.35 30.25 17.45
N LYS A 370 11.25 30.37 16.46
CA LYS A 370 12.06 31.57 16.23
C LYS A 370 11.25 32.77 15.73
N GLU A 371 10.13 32.53 15.04
CA GLU A 371 9.23 33.59 14.58
C GLU A 371 8.27 34.06 15.68
N ASN A 372 7.75 33.14 16.51
CA ASN A 372 6.79 33.45 17.58
C ASN A 372 7.42 34.17 18.79
N GLU A 373 8.73 34.08 19.02
CA GLU A 373 9.44 34.89 20.03
C GLU A 373 9.31 36.43 19.83
N LYS A 374 8.75 36.88 18.69
CA LYS A 374 8.61 38.30 18.34
C LYS A 374 7.19 38.88 18.51
N THR A 375 6.20 38.10 18.94
CA THR A 375 4.80 38.55 19.09
C THR A 375 4.19 38.14 20.44
N ASP A 376 3.24 38.94 20.93
CA ASP A 376 2.66 38.86 22.28
C ASP A 376 2.05 37.48 22.61
N ASN A 377 2.44 36.94 23.77
CA ASN A 377 2.35 35.52 24.15
C ASN A 377 0.94 35.10 24.63
N THR A 378 0.12 34.63 23.70
CA THR A 378 -0.93 33.63 24.01
C THR A 378 -0.97 32.63 22.86
N GLU A 379 -0.57 31.39 23.15
CA GLU A 379 -0.59 30.30 22.18
C GLU A 379 -2.04 29.90 21.91
N ASP A 380 -2.48 29.96 20.64
CA ASP A 380 -3.84 29.60 20.24
C ASP A 380 -4.08 28.09 20.40
N ASP A 381 -5.32 27.68 20.65
CA ASP A 381 -5.71 26.28 20.94
C ASP A 381 -5.24 25.32 19.83
N ARG A 382 -5.20 25.79 18.58
CA ARG A 382 -4.67 25.04 17.44
C ARG A 382 -3.19 24.68 17.60
N THR A 383 -2.37 25.62 18.06
CA THR A 383 -0.92 25.41 18.24
C THR A 383 -0.66 24.47 19.42
N ILE A 384 -1.41 24.62 20.51
CA ILE A 384 -1.35 23.71 21.66
C ILE A 384 -1.69 22.28 21.21
N LYS A 385 -2.79 22.12 20.44
CA LYS A 385 -3.19 20.81 19.92
C LYS A 385 -2.14 20.23 18.97
N ALA A 386 -1.57 21.01 18.07
CA ALA A 386 -0.52 20.55 17.16
C ALA A 386 0.71 20.01 17.91
N LYS A 387 1.16 20.72 18.96
CA LYS A 387 2.25 20.26 19.83
C LYS A 387 1.90 18.98 20.58
N GLU A 388 0.67 18.88 21.08
CA GLU A 388 0.16 17.65 21.72
C GLU A 388 0.20 16.46 20.75
N LEU A 389 -0.29 16.62 19.51
CA LEU A 389 -0.29 15.54 18.52
C LEU A 389 1.14 15.10 18.17
N LEU A 390 2.07 16.04 18.01
CA LEU A 390 3.48 15.72 17.75
C LEU A 390 4.11 14.94 18.91
N GLU A 391 3.87 15.35 20.15
CA GLU A 391 4.40 14.64 21.32
C GLU A 391 3.83 13.22 21.41
N ARG A 392 2.52 13.06 21.14
CA ARG A 392 1.89 11.73 21.06
C ARG A 392 2.50 10.85 19.97
N LEU A 393 2.82 11.41 18.79
CA LEU A 393 3.52 10.67 17.74
C LEU A 393 4.93 10.24 18.18
N LYS A 394 5.64 11.08 18.93
CA LYS A 394 6.95 10.73 19.52
C LYS A 394 6.83 9.61 20.55
N GLU A 395 5.78 9.61 21.37
CA GLU A 395 5.49 8.49 22.28
C GLU A 395 5.25 7.18 21.53
N VAL A 396 4.53 7.21 20.41
CA VAL A 396 4.35 6.02 19.55
C VAL A 396 5.69 5.58 18.96
N MET A 397 6.51 6.53 18.48
CA MET A 397 7.82 6.27 17.88
C MET A 397 8.77 5.58 18.86
N GLU A 398 8.78 6.00 20.11
CA GLU A 398 9.54 5.33 21.17
C GLU A 398 9.01 3.92 21.43
N MET A 399 7.69 3.75 21.48
CA MET A 399 7.05 2.46 21.75
C MET A 399 7.34 1.42 20.66
N ILE A 400 7.30 1.81 19.38
CA ILE A 400 7.54 0.91 18.24
C ILE A 400 9.00 0.92 17.76
N ASN A 401 9.89 1.60 18.49
CA ASN A 401 11.31 1.66 18.16
C ASN A 401 11.90 0.25 18.01
N LEU A 402 12.71 0.04 16.97
CA LEU A 402 13.30 -1.26 16.65
C LEU A 402 14.08 -1.89 17.82
N GLU A 403 14.68 -1.08 18.70
CA GLU A 403 15.38 -1.55 19.91
C GLU A 403 14.44 -2.22 20.93
N ASN A 404 13.17 -1.82 20.94
CA ASN A 404 12.16 -2.33 21.86
C ASN A 404 11.46 -3.59 21.32
N LEU A 405 11.33 -3.72 20.00
CA LEU A 405 10.53 -4.77 19.33
C LEU A 405 11.04 -6.22 19.52
N GLY A 406 12.28 -6.42 19.97
CA GLY A 406 12.86 -7.75 20.26
C GLY A 406 12.73 -8.20 21.72
N THR A 407 12.04 -7.43 22.56
CA THR A 407 11.99 -7.65 24.03
C THR A 407 10.68 -8.30 24.49
N GLU A 408 10.69 -8.91 25.68
CA GLU A 408 9.49 -9.53 26.26
C GLU A 408 8.43 -8.47 26.56
N GLY A 409 7.22 -8.63 26.00
CA GLY A 409 6.12 -7.68 26.16
C GLY A 409 6.11 -6.51 25.16
N ALA A 410 7.00 -6.53 24.17
CA ALA A 410 6.98 -5.58 23.07
C ALA A 410 5.75 -5.75 22.16
N ILE A 411 5.38 -4.66 21.48
CA ILE A 411 4.31 -4.69 20.48
C ILE A 411 4.70 -5.59 19.31
N GLY A 412 3.81 -6.52 18.96
CA GLY A 412 4.01 -7.51 17.90
C GLY A 412 3.20 -7.27 16.62
N SER A 413 2.21 -6.36 16.64
CA SER A 413 1.31 -6.09 15.52
C SER A 413 0.89 -4.62 15.44
N VAL A 414 0.39 -4.18 14.28
CA VAL A 414 -0.20 -2.84 14.17
C VAL A 414 -1.54 -2.77 14.90
N GLY A 415 -2.28 -3.90 14.97
CA GLY A 415 -3.45 -4.04 15.83
C GLY A 415 -3.18 -3.60 17.28
N GLU A 416 -2.09 -4.09 17.88
CA GLU A 416 -1.69 -3.73 19.25
C GLU A 416 -1.32 -2.23 19.39
N VAL A 417 -0.75 -1.60 18.35
CA VAL A 417 -0.50 -0.14 18.32
C VAL A 417 -1.82 0.63 18.38
N VAL A 418 -2.82 0.20 17.63
CA VAL A 418 -4.16 0.81 17.61
C VAL A 418 -4.86 0.62 18.96
N GLU A 419 -4.82 -0.59 19.53
CA GLU A 419 -5.37 -0.87 20.87
C GLU A 419 -4.73 0.02 21.94
N TRP A 420 -3.42 0.23 21.86
CA TRP A 420 -2.69 1.08 22.80
C TRP A 420 -3.16 2.54 22.73
N ALA A 421 -3.41 3.07 21.53
CA ALA A 421 -3.94 4.42 21.36
C ALA A 421 -5.39 4.56 21.84
N LEU A 422 -6.23 3.55 21.62
CA LEU A 422 -7.59 3.49 22.19
C LEU A 422 -7.56 3.50 23.72
N GLY A 423 -6.68 2.71 24.33
CA GLY A 423 -6.51 2.66 25.78
C GLY A 423 -6.11 4.00 26.41
N ARG A 424 -5.53 4.89 25.60
CA ARG A 424 -5.14 6.26 26.00
C ARG A 424 -6.17 7.33 25.62
N GLY A 425 -7.26 6.97 24.95
CA GLY A 425 -8.26 7.90 24.45
C GLY A 425 -7.70 8.85 23.38
N TRP A 426 -6.69 8.39 22.63
CA TRP A 426 -6.14 9.15 21.50
C TRP A 426 -6.88 8.88 20.20
N LEU A 427 -7.57 7.75 20.15
CA LEU A 427 -8.53 7.35 19.14
C LEU A 427 -9.80 6.89 19.85
N ASP A 428 -10.92 6.98 19.16
CA ASP A 428 -12.20 6.43 19.60
C ASP A 428 -12.67 5.28 18.69
N LEU A 429 -13.69 4.54 19.12
CA LEU A 429 -14.29 3.48 18.31
C LEU A 429 -14.84 4.00 16.97
N GLU A 430 -15.32 5.24 16.95
CA GLU A 430 -15.83 5.91 15.74
C GLU A 430 -14.73 6.06 14.68
N ASP A 431 -13.49 6.34 15.11
CA ASP A 431 -12.32 6.47 14.22
C ASP A 431 -11.98 5.13 13.56
N ILE A 432 -12.22 4.02 14.25
CA ILE A 432 -11.98 2.66 13.71
C ILE A 432 -13.05 2.30 12.68
N VAL A 433 -14.32 2.51 12.99
CA VAL A 433 -15.43 2.15 12.09
C VAL A 433 -15.47 3.09 10.88
N GLY A 434 -14.89 4.29 10.98
CA GLY A 434 -14.84 5.28 9.90
C GLY A 434 -16.17 6.00 9.70
N LEU A 435 -17.02 6.05 10.74
CA LEU A 435 -18.29 6.76 10.70
C LEU A 435 -18.02 8.25 10.81
N SER A 436 -18.48 9.02 9.82
CA SER A 436 -18.53 10.46 9.97
C SER A 436 -19.76 10.83 10.81
N GLY A 437 -19.66 11.84 11.68
CA GLY A 437 -20.76 12.25 12.57
C GLY A 437 -22.08 12.61 11.86
N GLU A 438 -22.09 12.82 10.53
CA GLU A 438 -23.31 13.02 9.74
C GLU A 438 -24.06 11.71 9.43
N GLU A 439 -23.40 10.55 9.43
CA GLU A 439 -24.04 9.24 9.17
C GLU A 439 -24.82 8.73 10.40
N ILE A 440 -24.45 9.19 11.61
CA ILE A 440 -25.13 8.86 12.87
C ILE A 440 -26.49 9.58 12.97
N GLU A 441 -26.61 10.81 12.45
CA GLU A 441 -27.88 11.55 12.48
C GLU A 441 -28.91 11.04 11.46
N ALA A 442 -28.48 10.29 10.43
CA ALA A 442 -29.31 9.95 9.28
C ALA A 442 -29.81 8.49 9.22
N GLY A 443 -29.35 7.54 10.05
CA GLY A 443 -29.79 6.16 9.87
C GLY A 443 -29.46 5.14 10.96
N ALA A 444 -30.54 4.55 11.49
CA ALA A 444 -30.68 3.19 12.03
C ALA A 444 -30.25 2.93 13.48
N ALA A 445 -31.26 3.00 14.36
CA ALA A 445 -31.58 2.05 15.43
C ALA A 445 -30.45 1.11 15.91
N ASP A 446 -29.90 1.46 17.09
CA ASP A 446 -29.38 0.66 18.23
C ASP A 446 -28.79 -0.75 18.00
N ASP A 447 -29.36 -1.59 17.13
CA ASP A 447 -29.03 -3.02 17.04
C ASP A 447 -27.79 -3.32 16.16
N GLY A 448 -27.47 -2.47 15.17
CA GLY A 448 -26.37 -2.71 14.23
C GLY A 448 -24.99 -2.25 14.74
N LEU A 449 -24.96 -1.22 15.58
CA LEU A 449 -23.73 -0.68 16.17
C LEU A 449 -23.20 -1.61 17.27
N GLU A 450 -24.09 -2.21 18.06
CA GLU A 450 -23.71 -3.24 19.03
C GLU A 450 -23.13 -4.48 18.37
N GLU A 451 -23.63 -4.92 17.21
CA GLU A 451 -23.09 -6.09 16.49
C GLU A 451 -21.70 -5.82 15.90
N ILE A 452 -21.43 -4.60 15.42
CA ILE A 452 -20.11 -4.21 14.91
C ILE A 452 -19.13 -4.04 16.08
N VAL A 453 -19.54 -3.40 17.17
CA VAL A 453 -18.74 -3.26 18.39
C VAL A 453 -18.48 -4.62 19.05
N GLU A 454 -19.46 -5.53 19.06
CA GLU A 454 -19.27 -6.92 19.50
C GLU A 454 -18.32 -7.68 18.56
N LYS A 455 -18.39 -7.49 17.24
CA LYS A 455 -17.42 -8.09 16.30
C LYS A 455 -16.01 -7.53 16.48
N VAL A 456 -15.87 -6.23 16.72
CA VAL A 456 -14.58 -5.57 17.02
C VAL A 456 -14.07 -5.91 18.42
N LYS A 457 -14.93 -6.24 19.39
CA LYS A 457 -14.54 -6.75 20.72
C LYS A 457 -14.28 -8.27 20.73
N ALA A 458 -14.94 -9.02 19.85
CA ALA A 458 -14.81 -10.48 19.71
C ALA A 458 -13.60 -10.86 18.87
N VAL A 459 -13.23 -10.01 17.91
CA VAL A 459 -11.86 -9.94 17.39
C VAL A 459 -11.05 -9.26 18.50
N LYS A 460 -10.47 -10.04 19.40
CA LYS A 460 -9.30 -9.53 20.13
C LYS A 460 -8.31 -9.09 19.05
N LEU A 461 -8.15 -7.78 18.88
CA LEU A 461 -7.14 -7.20 18.01
C LEU A 461 -5.74 -7.66 18.48
#